data_AF-A0A6J7L6P2-F1
#
_entry.id   AF-A0A6J7L6P2-F1
#
_cell.length_a   1.000
_cell.length_b   1.000
_cell.length_c   1.000
_cell.angle_alpha   90.00
_cell.angle_beta   90.00
_cell.angle_gamma   90.00
#
_symmetry.space_group_name_H-M   'P 1'
#
loop_
_entity.id
_entity.type
_entity.pdbx_description
1 polymer ?
#
loop_
_entity_poly.entity_id
_entity_poly.type
_entity_poly.pdbx_seq_one_letter_code
_entity_poly.pdbx_strand_id
1 'polypeptide(L)' 'MRVCEHYFGPARSTGSSHAVFKTSWAGDPRVNIQNDHGKAQQYQVRQVLAAIAKKESDNGDET' A
#
# COMPACT_ATOMS: atom_id res chain seq x y z
N MET A 1 -8.49 -4.72 0.16
CA MET A 1 -7.39 -4.42 -0.78
C MET A 1 -7.70 -3.25 -1.72
N ARG A 2 -8.96 -2.96 -2.06
CA ARG A 2 -9.36 -1.85 -2.95
C ARG A 2 -8.69 -0.50 -2.71
N VAL A 3 -8.51 -0.08 -1.45
CA VAL A 3 -7.79 1.17 -1.12
C VAL A 3 -6.34 1.10 -1.59
N CYS A 4 -5.62 0.05 -1.24
CA CYS A 4 -4.24 -0.13 -1.70
C CYS A 4 -4.14 -0.24 -3.23
N GLU A 5 -5.11 -0.89 -3.87
CA GLU A 5 -5.18 -0.99 -5.34
C GLU A 5 -5.40 0.36 -6.02
N HIS A 6 -6.20 1.23 -5.40
CA HIS A 6 -6.45 2.59 -5.90
C HIS A 6 -5.18 3.45 -5.88
N TYR A 7 -4.41 3.41 -4.79
CA TYR A 7 -3.21 4.25 -4.64
C TYR A 7 -1.94 3.63 -5.26
N PHE A 8 -1.81 2.30 -5.24
CA PHE A 8 -0.57 1.62 -5.60
C PHE A 8 -0.71 0.68 -6.82
N GLY A 9 -1.91 0.56 -7.39
CA GLY A 9 -2.19 -0.36 -8.49
C GLY A 9 -2.35 -1.81 -8.03
N PRO A 10 -2.46 -2.77 -8.97
CA PRO A 10 -2.74 -4.16 -8.63
C PRO A 10 -1.63 -4.77 -7.76
N ALA A 11 -2.03 -5.57 -6.77
CA ALA A 11 -1.10 -6.31 -5.93
C ALA A 11 -0.27 -7.28 -6.78
N ARG A 12 1.02 -7.41 -6.45
CA ARG A 12 1.94 -8.30 -7.18
C ARG A 12 1.64 -9.78 -6.91
N SER A 13 1.06 -10.08 -5.75
CA SER A 13 0.66 -11.42 -5.33
C SER A 13 -0.71 -11.33 -4.66
N THR A 14 -1.68 -12.12 -5.14
CA THR A 14 -3.06 -12.16 -4.66
C THR A 14 -3.51 -13.55 -4.19
N GLY A 15 -2.63 -14.55 -4.26
CA GLY A 15 -2.94 -15.95 -3.97
C GLY A 15 -2.94 -16.34 -2.49
N SER A 16 -2.59 -15.43 -1.57
CA SER A 16 -2.55 -15.70 -0.13
C SER A 16 -3.32 -14.63 0.64
N SER A 17 -3.46 -14.82 1.96
CA SER A 17 -3.95 -13.78 2.87
C SER A 17 -3.11 -12.50 2.84
N HIS A 18 -1.98 -12.46 2.13
CA HIS A 18 -1.10 -11.32 2.02
C HIS A 18 -1.18 -10.71 0.61
N ALA A 19 -1.24 -9.39 0.52
CA ALA A 19 -0.88 -8.67 -0.70
C ALA A 19 0.28 -7.73 -0.49
N VAL A 20 1.12 -7.68 -1.52
CA VAL A 20 2.26 -6.80 -1.61
C VAL A 20 2.06 -5.85 -2.79
N PHE A 21 2.10 -4.56 -2.50
CA PHE A 21 1.99 -3.48 -3.48
C PHE A 21 3.34 -2.83 -3.71
N LYS A 22 3.61 -2.44 -4.96
CA LYS A 22 4.80 -1.64 -5.32
C LYS A 22 4.47 -0.17 -5.17
N THR A 23 5.45 0.63 -4.77
CA THR A 23 5.32 2.10 -4.80
C THR A 23 6.40 2.73 -5.68
N SER A 24 6.25 4.01 -5.99
CA SER A 24 7.04 4.74 -7.01
C SER A 24 8.38 5.29 -6.51
N TRP A 25 8.67 5.24 -5.20
CA TRP A 25 9.90 5.81 -4.63
C TRP A 25 11.03 4.79 -4.47
N ALA A 26 12.29 5.25 -4.55
CA ALA A 26 13.48 4.42 -4.43
C ALA A 26 13.69 3.85 -3.01
N GLY A 27 14.15 2.60 -2.89
CA GLY A 27 14.40 1.89 -1.62
C GLY A 27 13.77 0.49 -1.58
N ASP A 28 13.22 0.07 -0.42
CA ASP A 28 12.26 -1.04 -0.35
C ASP A 28 10.80 -0.53 -0.24
N PRO A 29 10.16 -0.18 -1.37
CA PRO A 29 8.84 0.42 -1.47
C PRO A 29 7.73 -0.64 -1.47
N ARG A 30 7.55 -1.37 -0.37
CA ARG A 30 6.53 -2.41 -0.29
C ARG A 30 5.50 -2.11 0.78
N VAL A 31 4.25 -1.98 0.36
CA VAL A 31 3.12 -2.00 1.27
C VAL A 31 2.64 -3.45 1.34
N ASN A 32 2.86 -4.09 2.49
CA ASN A 32 2.36 -5.44 2.77
C ASN A 32 1.12 -5.34 3.65
N ILE A 33 0.01 -5.89 3.19
CA ILE A 33 -1.24 -5.96 3.95
C ILE A 33 -1.70 -7.41 4.02
N GLN A 34 -1.93 -7.88 5.23
CA GLN A 34 -2.49 -9.18 5.50
C GLN A 34 -3.98 -9.01 5.80
N ASN A 35 -4.79 -9.77 5.09
CA ASN A 35 -6.19 -10.01 5.40
C ASN A 35 -6.29 -11.18 6.38
N ASP A 36 -6.64 -10.88 7.62
CA ASP A 36 -7.00 -11.83 8.66
C ASP A 36 -8.52 -11.78 8.87
N HIS A 37 -9.24 -12.74 8.28
CA HIS A 37 -10.70 -12.89 8.41
C HIS A 37 -11.52 -11.61 8.14
N GLY A 38 -11.11 -10.81 7.15
CA GLY A 38 -11.77 -9.56 6.77
C GLY A 38 -11.23 -8.31 7.49
N LYS A 39 -10.22 -8.46 8.34
CA LYS A 39 -9.55 -7.37 9.06
C LYS A 39 -8.07 -7.32 8.71
N ALA A 40 -7.49 -6.13 8.79
CA ALA A 40 -6.05 -5.94 8.71
C ALA A 40 -5.48 -5.67 10.10
N GLN A 41 -4.24 -6.06 10.34
CA GLN A 41 -3.55 -5.70 11.58
C GLN A 41 -3.32 -4.19 11.64
N GLN A 42 -3.53 -3.57 12.80
CA GLN A 42 -3.50 -2.10 12.95
C GLN A 42 -2.19 -1.46 12.48
N TYR A 43 -1.04 -2.10 12.70
CA TYR A 43 0.24 -1.56 12.26
C TYR A 43 0.35 -1.52 10.72
N GLN A 44 -0.22 -2.50 10.02
CA GLN A 44 -0.23 -2.53 8.56
C GLN A 44 -1.09 -1.40 8.01
N VAL A 45 -2.23 -1.12 8.66
CA VAL A 45 -3.06 0.05 8.32
C VAL A 45 -2.27 1.34 8.50
N ARG A 46 -1.52 1.49 9.59
CA ARG A 46 -0.65 2.68 9.79
C ARG A 46 0.43 2.79 8.72
N GLN A 47 1.05 1.68 8.31
CA GLN A 47 2.03 1.67 7.22
C GLN A 47 1.41 2.07 5.87
N VAL A 48 0.21 1.58 5.57
CA VAL A 48 -0.55 1.98 4.37
C VAL A 48 -0.82 3.49 4.39
N LEU A 49 -1.30 4.03 5.51
CA LEU A 49 -1.57 5.47 5.63
C LEU A 49 -0.30 6.32 5.45
N ALA A 50 0.82 5.92 6.04
CA ALA A 50 2.10 6.61 5.85
C ALA A 50 2.57 6.56 4.40
N ALA A 51 2.39 5.43 3.72
CA ALA A 51 2.72 5.27 2.30
C ALA A 51 1.84 6.13 1.40
N ILE A 52 0.54 6.25 1.70
CA ILE A 52 -0.38 7.15 0.98
C ILE A 52 0.04 8.61 1.19
N ALA A 53 0.24 9.03 2.45
CA ALA A 53 0.67 10.40 2.75
C ALA A 53 1.97 10.79 2.02
N LYS A 54 2.93 9.87 1.94
CA LYS A 54 4.15 10.06 1.15
C LYS A 54 3.86 10.20 -0.34
N LYS A 55 3.03 9.32 -0.90
CA LYS A 55 2.65 9.37 -2.32
C LYS A 55 2.01 10.72 -2.68
N GLU A 56 1.06 11.18 -1.89
CA GLU A 56 0.37 12.46 -2.10
C GLU A 56 1.32 13.66 -1.97
N SER A 57 2.33 13.56 -1.08
CA SER A 57 3.34 14.60 -0.93
C SER A 57 4.30 14.66 -2.12
N ASP A 58 4.61 13.51 -2.72
CA ASP A 58 5.45 13.39 -3.93
C ASP A 58 4.71 13.86 -5.19
N ASN A 59 3.38 13.69 -5.23
CA ASN A 59 2.51 14.07 -6.36
C ASN A 59 2.07 15.56 -6.32
N GLY A 60 2.51 16.32 -5.31
CA GLY A 60 2.16 17.73 -5.08
C GLY A 60 3.05 18.75 -5.78
N ASP A 61 3.94 18.32 -6.67
CA ASP A 61 4.81 19.16 -7.51
C ASP A 61 4.52 18.87 -9.00
N GLU A 62 3.27 19.06 -9.41
CA GLU A 62 2.89 19.12 -10.82
C GLU A 62 2.07 20.41 -11.01
N THR A 63 2.72 21.39 -11.63
CA THR A 63 2.20 22.73 -11.99
C THR A 63 1.40 22.68 -13.28
#